data_AF-A0A813QW08-F1
#
_entry.id   AF-A0A813QW08-F1
#
_cell.length_a   1.000
_cell.length_b   1.000
_cell.length_c   1.000
_cell.angle_alpha   90.00
_cell.angle_beta   90.00
_cell.angle_gamma   90.00
#
_symmetry.space_group_name_H-M   'P 1'
#
loop_
_entity.id
_entity.type
_entity.pdbx_description
1 polymer ?
#
loop_
_entity_poly.entity_id
_entity_poly.type
_entity_poly.pdbx_seq_one_letter_code
_entity_poly.pdbx_strand_id
1 'polypeptide(L)'
;MTATSHENQKDLEKLFEIIRHVKFAMLTTVTEDGTLHSRPMINKQADSFHGELWFFTQRSTHKITELKKGSEEVNVSYSDPDHQSYVSISGRADLVDDNTKKKDLWNDSLKTWFPKGLDDPDLTLLRINIAEAEYWDASASIMKKLYGLAKATILGDHSSLAGENKKLILT
;
A
#
# COMPACT_ATOMS: atom_id res chain seq x y z
N MET A 1 -0.49 -18.77 21.66
CA MET A 1 -1.04 -18.02 20.50
C MET A 1 -0.69 -16.52 20.53
N THR A 2 0.24 -16.05 21.37
CA THR A 2 0.48 -14.62 21.62
C THR A 2 1.73 -14.04 20.94
N ALA A 3 2.72 -14.85 20.56
CA ALA A 3 3.95 -14.35 19.94
C ALA A 3 3.76 -13.98 18.46
N THR A 4 3.08 -14.82 17.68
CA THR A 4 2.81 -14.62 16.25
C THR A 4 1.93 -13.39 15.99
N SER A 5 0.95 -13.11 16.86
CA SER A 5 0.09 -11.93 16.72
C SER A 5 0.84 -10.62 16.98
N HIS A 6 1.78 -10.60 17.92
CA HIS A 6 2.61 -9.42 18.20
C HIS A 6 3.65 -9.15 17.11
N GLU A 7 4.23 -10.20 16.54
CA GLU A 7 5.18 -10.08 15.41
C GLU A 7 4.48 -9.56 14.15
N ASN A 8 3.30 -10.12 13.81
CA ASN A 8 2.50 -9.64 12.68
C ASN A 8 2.07 -8.18 12.86
N GLN A 9 1.71 -7.77 14.08
CA GLN A 9 1.36 -6.38 14.37
C GLN A 9 2.53 -5.42 14.10
N LYS A 10 3.74 -5.77 14.57
CA LYS A 10 4.95 -4.97 14.34
C LYS A 10 5.32 -4.90 12.85
N ASP A 11 5.13 -6.00 12.13
CA ASP A 11 5.40 -6.07 10.70
C ASP A 11 4.40 -5.23 9.88
N LEU A 12 3.12 -5.23 10.27
CA LEU A 12 2.10 -4.35 9.71
C LEU A 12 2.40 -2.88 9.99
N GLU A 13 2.84 -2.54 11.20
CA GLU A 13 3.26 -1.18 11.54
C GLU A 13 4.44 -0.71 10.68
N LYS A 14 5.47 -1.54 10.52
CA LYS A 14 6.61 -1.23 9.64
C LYS A 14 6.17 -1.05 8.19
N LEU A 15 5.33 -1.94 7.68
CA LEU A 15 4.77 -1.84 6.33
C LEU A 15 3.99 -0.53 6.16
N PHE A 16 3.15 -0.19 7.13
CA PHE A 16 2.38 1.05 7.14
C PHE A 16 3.27 2.28 7.09
N GLU A 17 4.31 2.33 7.91
CA GLU A 17 5.25 3.45 7.94
C GLU A 17 5.96 3.67 6.59
N ILE A 18 6.23 2.60 5.84
CA ILE A 18 6.81 2.70 4.50
C ILE A 18 5.80 3.28 3.50
N ILE A 19 4.54 2.84 3.53
CA ILE A 19 3.57 3.19 2.48
C ILE A 19 2.74 4.45 2.77
N ARG A 20 2.58 4.85 4.03
CA ARG A 20 1.65 5.93 4.46
C ARG A 20 1.94 7.29 3.81
N HIS A 21 3.19 7.56 3.45
CA HIS A 21 3.60 8.82 2.81
C HIS A 21 3.52 8.77 1.28
N VAL A 22 3.41 7.57 0.70
CA VAL A 22 3.32 7.39 -0.74
C VAL A 22 1.90 7.72 -1.20
N LYS A 23 1.77 8.81 -1.95
CA LYS A 23 0.48 9.36 -2.39
C LYS A 23 -0.29 8.44 -3.34
N PHE A 24 0.42 7.74 -4.21
CA PHE A 24 -0.16 6.89 -5.23
C PHE A 24 0.38 5.48 -5.12
N ALA A 25 -0.52 4.51 -5.09
CA ALA A 25 -0.21 3.10 -5.27
C ALA A 25 -0.56 2.68 -6.70
N MET A 26 0.15 1.70 -7.24
CA MET A 26 -0.22 1.08 -8.52
C MET A 26 -1.01 -0.19 -8.24
N LEU A 27 -2.30 -0.19 -8.57
CA LEU A 27 -3.18 -1.35 -8.45
C LEU A 27 -3.15 -2.13 -9.76
N THR A 28 -2.77 -3.40 -9.67
CA THR A 28 -2.74 -4.34 -10.79
C THR A 28 -3.84 -5.37 -10.63
N THR A 29 -4.65 -5.51 -11.66
CA THR A 29 -5.73 -6.50 -11.80
C THR A 29 -5.51 -7.34 -13.06
N VAL A 30 -6.19 -8.47 -13.14
CA VAL A 30 -6.22 -9.32 -14.34
C VAL A 30 -7.39 -8.90 -15.22
N THR A 31 -7.12 -8.57 -16.48
CA THR A 31 -8.15 -8.19 -17.46
C THR A 31 -8.90 -9.41 -18.01
N GLU A 32 -9.99 -9.19 -18.75
CA GLU A 32 -10.81 -10.27 -19.31
C GLU A 32 -10.04 -11.20 -20.27
N ASP A 33 -9.00 -10.70 -20.94
CA ASP A 33 -8.12 -11.47 -21.81
C ASP A 33 -6.94 -12.12 -21.07
N GLY A 34 -6.90 -12.02 -19.74
CA GLY A 34 -5.86 -12.59 -18.89
C GLY A 34 -4.58 -11.76 -18.78
N THR A 35 -4.50 -10.60 -19.43
CA THR A 35 -3.35 -9.70 -19.27
C THR A 35 -3.39 -8.94 -17.93
N LEU A 36 -2.27 -8.34 -17.55
CA LEU A 36 -2.17 -7.55 -16.32
C LEU A 36 -2.27 -6.07 -16.65
N HIS A 37 -3.16 -5.35 -15.96
CA HIS A 37 -3.32 -3.91 -16.14
C HIS A 37 -3.18 -3.17 -14.82
N SER A 38 -2.08 -2.41 -14.72
CA SER A 38 -1.75 -1.58 -13.56
C SER A 38 -2.20 -0.13 -13.74
N ARG A 39 -2.74 0.48 -12.69
CA ARG A 39 -3.23 1.87 -12.72
C ARG A 39 -3.02 2.59 -11.38
N PRO A 40 -2.75 3.91 -11.39
CA PRO A 40 -2.54 4.66 -10.17
C PRO A 40 -3.84 4.81 -9.39
N MET A 41 -3.76 4.59 -8.08
CA MET A 41 -4.83 4.76 -7.11
C MET A 41 -4.32 5.67 -5.98
N ILE A 42 -5.16 6.61 -5.53
CA ILE A 42 -4.78 7.48 -4.41
C ILE A 42 -4.81 6.65 -3.13
N ASN A 43 -3.65 6.52 -2.49
CA ASN A 43 -3.53 5.81 -1.24
C ASN A 43 -4.33 6.55 -0.15
N LYS A 44 -5.35 5.90 0.40
CA LYS A 44 -6.10 6.38 1.55
C LYS A 44 -5.96 5.35 2.64
N GLN A 45 -5.33 5.76 3.74
CA GLN A 45 -5.26 4.96 4.93
C GLN A 45 -5.93 5.72 6.06
N ALA A 46 -6.66 5.00 6.90
CA ALA A 46 -7.09 5.55 8.17
C ALA A 46 -5.88 5.67 9.10
N ASP A 47 -6.02 6.42 10.19
CA ASP A 47 -4.98 6.58 11.20
C ASP A 47 -4.59 5.24 11.86
N SER A 48 -5.45 4.22 11.76
CA SER A 48 -5.16 2.85 12.16
C SER A 48 -5.06 1.89 10.97
N PHE A 49 -3.93 1.19 10.89
CA PHE A 49 -3.64 0.19 9.86
C PHE A 49 -3.87 -1.22 10.40
N HIS A 50 -4.87 -1.90 9.86
CA HIS A 50 -5.27 -3.25 10.31
C HIS A 50 -5.06 -4.31 9.21
N GLY A 51 -4.07 -4.11 8.33
CA GLY A 51 -3.79 -5.03 7.22
C GLY A 51 -4.76 -4.87 6.04
N GLU A 52 -5.41 -3.72 5.94
CA GLU A 52 -6.30 -3.37 4.83
C GLU A 52 -5.76 -2.12 4.13
N LEU A 53 -5.87 -2.07 2.80
CA LEU A 53 -5.66 -0.85 2.02
C LEU A 53 -7.00 -0.32 1.50
N TRP A 54 -7.18 1.00 1.49
CA TRP A 54 -8.42 1.61 1.03
C TRP A 54 -8.19 2.55 -0.15
N PHE A 55 -9.09 2.44 -1.14
CA PHE A 55 -9.08 3.30 -2.31
C PHE A 55 -10.51 3.75 -2.65
N PHE A 56 -10.70 5.03 -2.96
CA PHE A 56 -11.94 5.48 -3.57
C PHE A 56 -12.00 5.04 -5.04
N THR A 57 -13.19 4.65 -5.47
CA THR A 57 -13.46 4.28 -6.86
C THR A 57 -14.94 4.50 -7.19
N GLN A 58 -15.26 4.37 -8.47
CA GLN A 58 -16.63 4.23 -8.96
C GLN A 58 -16.96 2.78 -9.30
N ARG A 59 -18.22 2.36 -9.09
CA ARG A 59 -18.70 0.98 -9.37
C ARG A 59 -18.67 0.67 -10.86
N SER A 60 -18.85 1.68 -11.69
CA SER A 60 -18.87 1.60 -13.15
C SER A 60 -17.50 1.37 -13.81
N THR A 61 -16.40 1.44 -13.06
CA THR A 61 -15.05 1.38 -13.64
C THR A 61 -14.64 -0.04 -14.07
N HIS A 62 -13.83 -0.13 -15.14
CA HIS A 62 -13.37 -1.40 -15.71
C HIS A 62 -12.74 -2.37 -14.70
N LYS A 63 -11.92 -1.88 -13.77
CA LYS A 63 -11.33 -2.72 -12.70
C LYS A 63 -12.37 -3.44 -11.85
N ILE A 64 -13.55 -2.86 -11.62
CA ILE A 64 -14.60 -3.53 -10.86
C ILE A 64 -15.23 -4.64 -11.68
N THR A 65 -15.36 -4.47 -12.99
CA THR A 65 -15.78 -5.54 -13.91
C THR A 65 -14.76 -6.66 -13.95
N GLU A 66 -13.47 -6.34 -14.03
CA GLU A 66 -12.36 -7.29 -14.00
C GLU A 66 -12.39 -8.15 -12.72
N LEU A 67 -12.48 -7.51 -11.55
CA LEU A 67 -12.55 -8.17 -10.24
C LEU A 67 -13.76 -9.10 -10.09
N LYS A 68 -14.92 -8.72 -10.64
CA LYS A 68 -16.14 -9.54 -10.57
C LYS A 68 -16.12 -10.79 -11.46
N LYS A 69 -15.31 -10.79 -12.53
CA LYS A 69 -15.35 -11.82 -13.57
C LYS A 69 -14.29 -12.91 -13.45
N GLY A 70 -13.11 -12.60 -12.90
CA GLY A 70 -11.94 -13.47 -13.09
C GLY A 70 -11.12 -13.79 -11.84
N SER A 71 -10.86 -12.80 -10.98
CA SER A 71 -10.11 -13.01 -9.74
C SER A 71 -10.21 -11.78 -8.85
N GLU A 72 -10.52 -11.98 -7.57
CA GLU A 72 -10.40 -10.94 -6.54
C GLU A 72 -8.94 -10.69 -6.16
N GLU A 73 -8.01 -11.52 -6.63
CA GLU A 73 -6.57 -11.37 -6.38
C GLU A 73 -6.03 -10.16 -7.12
N VAL A 74 -5.32 -9.31 -6.39
CA VAL A 74 -4.65 -8.12 -6.91
C VAL A 74 -3.23 -8.02 -6.38
N ASN A 75 -2.43 -7.25 -7.10
CA ASN A 75 -1.19 -6.72 -6.56
C ASN A 75 -1.30 -5.20 -6.41
N VAL A 76 -0.81 -4.67 -5.29
CA VAL A 76 -0.65 -3.25 -5.06
C VAL A 76 0.83 -2.97 -4.84
N SER A 77 1.42 -2.09 -5.66
CA SER A 77 2.80 -1.70 -5.50
C SER A 77 2.96 -0.23 -5.11
N TYR A 78 3.96 0.03 -4.28
CA TYR A 78 4.39 1.36 -3.88
C TYR A 78 5.85 1.56 -4.26
N SER A 79 6.18 2.77 -4.68
CA SER A 79 7.54 3.17 -5.04
C SER A 79 7.79 4.56 -4.49
N ASP A 80 8.84 4.68 -3.68
CA ASP A 80 9.41 5.94 -3.21
C ASP A 80 10.91 5.95 -3.57
N PRO A 81 11.24 6.40 -4.80
CA PRO A 81 12.63 6.43 -5.27
C PRO A 81 13.52 7.36 -4.45
N ASP A 82 12.96 8.41 -3.85
CA ASP A 82 13.71 9.39 -3.05
C ASP A 82 14.22 8.77 -1.75
N HIS A 83 13.39 7.92 -1.11
CA HIS A 83 13.76 7.17 0.08
C HIS A 83 14.33 5.77 -0.21
N GLN A 84 14.36 5.37 -1.49
CA GLN A 84 14.76 4.03 -1.93
C GLN A 84 13.92 2.93 -1.25
N SER A 85 12.62 3.17 -1.16
CA SER A 85 11.67 2.24 -0.53
C SER A 85 10.66 1.74 -1.57
N TYR A 86 10.48 0.42 -1.63
CA TYR A 86 9.60 -0.24 -2.59
C TYR A 86 8.80 -1.33 -1.88
N VAL A 87 7.54 -1.48 -2.27
CA VAL A 87 6.64 -2.46 -1.67
C VAL A 87 5.82 -3.15 -2.75
N SER A 88 5.68 -4.46 -2.63
CA SER A 88 4.74 -5.29 -3.38
C SER A 88 3.78 -5.97 -2.41
N ILE A 89 2.48 -5.77 -2.58
CA ILE A 89 1.44 -6.36 -1.74
C ILE A 89 0.54 -7.22 -2.59
N SER A 90 0.38 -8.48 -2.20
CA SER A 90 -0.59 -9.42 -2.78
C SER A 90 -1.78 -9.54 -1.83
N GLY A 91 -3.00 -9.47 -2.36
CA GLY A 91 -4.19 -9.51 -1.53
C GLY A 91 -5.49 -9.64 -2.32
N ARG A 92 -6.61 -9.69 -1.61
CA ARG A 92 -7.96 -9.78 -2.19
C ARG A 92 -8.68 -8.45 -2.15
N ALA A 93 -9.30 -8.07 -3.26
CA ALA A 93 -10.05 -6.83 -3.40
C ALA A 93 -11.55 -7.02 -3.18
N ASP A 94 -12.12 -6.27 -2.23
CA ASP A 94 -13.55 -6.21 -1.96
C ASP A 94 -14.13 -4.84 -2.31
N LEU A 95 -15.33 -4.84 -2.88
CA LEU A 95 -16.11 -3.63 -3.03
C LEU A 95 -16.93 -3.36 -1.76
N VAL A 96 -16.65 -2.27 -1.07
CA VAL A 96 -17.28 -1.94 0.21
C VAL A 96 -18.15 -0.69 0.05
N ASP A 97 -19.42 -0.82 0.43
CA ASP A 97 -20.38 0.28 0.49
C ASP A 97 -20.67 0.69 1.95
N ASP A 98 -19.70 1.36 2.57
CA ASP A 98 -19.82 1.86 3.94
C ASP A 98 -19.73 3.39 3.96
N ASN A 99 -20.86 4.05 4.22
CA ASN A 99 -20.94 5.51 4.29
C ASN A 99 -20.15 6.11 5.45
N THR A 100 -20.01 5.39 6.56
CA THR A 100 -19.19 5.82 7.70
C THR A 100 -17.73 5.80 7.29
N LYS A 101 -17.28 4.71 6.65
CA LYS A 101 -15.89 4.60 6.19
C LYS A 101 -15.55 5.57 5.06
N LYS A 102 -16.49 5.82 4.14
CA LYS A 102 -16.32 6.86 3.10
C LYS A 102 -16.12 8.23 3.74
N LYS A 103 -16.91 8.59 4.76
CA LYS A 103 -16.77 9.88 5.47
C LYS A 103 -15.43 9.98 6.20
N ASP A 104 -15.01 8.91 6.86
CA ASP A 104 -13.73 8.81 7.57
C ASP A 104 -12.52 9.08 6.65
N LEU A 105 -12.52 8.47 5.47
CA LEU A 105 -11.39 8.57 4.52
C LEU A 105 -11.45 9.79 3.59
N TRP A 106 -12.57 10.52 3.58
CA TRP A 106 -12.79 11.60 2.63
C TRP A 106 -11.99 12.85 2.98
N ASN A 107 -11.46 13.52 1.95
CA ASN A 107 -11.01 14.89 2.06
C ASN A 107 -11.25 15.66 0.76
N ASP A 108 -11.38 16.97 0.85
CA ASP A 108 -11.80 17.81 -0.28
C ASP A 108 -10.86 17.78 -1.49
N SER A 109 -9.60 17.38 -1.33
CA SER A 109 -8.69 17.21 -2.48
C SER A 109 -9.17 16.15 -3.46
N LEU A 110 -9.98 15.18 -2.99
CA LEU A 110 -10.55 14.10 -3.81
C LEU A 110 -11.59 14.60 -4.81
N LYS A 111 -12.19 15.79 -4.59
CA LYS A 111 -13.19 16.37 -5.51
C LYS A 111 -12.65 16.58 -6.92
N THR A 112 -11.32 16.70 -7.08
CA THR A 112 -10.66 16.76 -8.39
C THR A 112 -10.96 15.53 -9.25
N TRP A 113 -11.06 14.34 -8.63
CA TRP A 113 -11.35 13.08 -9.31
C TRP A 113 -12.81 12.63 -9.12
N PHE A 114 -13.46 13.06 -8.04
CA PHE A 114 -14.84 12.72 -7.70
C PHE A 114 -15.66 14.01 -7.45
N PRO A 115 -16.06 14.74 -8.50
CA PRO A 115 -16.65 16.08 -8.37
C PRO A 115 -17.96 16.12 -7.57
N LYS A 116 -18.76 15.05 -7.64
CA LYS A 116 -20.02 14.90 -6.90
C LYS A 116 -19.81 14.55 -5.42
N GLY A 117 -18.58 14.29 -5.00
CA GLY A 117 -18.24 14.01 -3.62
C GLY A 117 -18.90 12.75 -3.06
N LEU A 118 -19.14 12.77 -1.75
CA LEU A 118 -19.82 11.68 -1.02
C LEU A 118 -21.28 11.46 -1.44
N ASP A 119 -21.88 12.41 -2.15
CA ASP A 119 -23.25 12.32 -2.66
C ASP A 119 -23.33 11.56 -4.00
N ASP A 120 -22.19 11.18 -4.59
CA ASP A 120 -22.17 10.38 -5.81
C ASP A 120 -22.64 8.94 -5.53
N PRO A 121 -23.77 8.48 -6.12
CA PRO A 121 -24.24 7.11 -5.92
C PRO A 121 -23.31 6.06 -6.52
N ASP A 122 -22.43 6.45 -7.45
CA ASP A 122 -21.43 5.55 -8.04
C ASP A 122 -20.15 5.48 -7.18
N LEU A 123 -19.93 6.42 -6.25
CA LEU A 123 -18.75 6.42 -5.38
C LEU A 123 -18.82 5.29 -4.34
N THR A 124 -17.77 4.49 -4.30
CA THR A 124 -17.63 3.35 -3.41
C THR A 124 -16.17 3.20 -2.98
N LEU A 125 -15.93 2.33 -2.01
CA LEU A 125 -14.58 1.96 -1.60
C LEU A 125 -14.18 0.63 -2.21
N LEU A 126 -12.91 0.53 -2.60
CA LEU A 126 -12.22 -0.71 -2.86
C LEU A 126 -11.29 -0.97 -1.67
N ARG A 127 -11.53 -2.08 -0.97
CA ARG A 127 -10.71 -2.55 0.14
C ARG A 127 -9.81 -3.67 -0.35
N ILE A 128 -8.52 -3.61 -0.05
CA ILE A 128 -7.60 -4.73 -0.29
C ILE A 128 -7.24 -5.35 1.06
N ASN A 129 -7.63 -6.60 1.28
CA ASN A 129 -7.15 -7.37 2.43
C ASN A 129 -5.79 -7.96 2.09
N ILE A 130 -4.77 -7.61 2.86
CA ILE A 130 -3.39 -8.02 2.60
C ILE A 130 -3.23 -9.50 2.98
N ALA A 131 -2.75 -10.31 2.04
CA ALA A 131 -2.34 -11.70 2.29
C ALA A 131 -0.82 -11.80 2.47
N GLU A 132 -0.09 -11.13 1.59
CA GLU A 132 1.38 -11.09 1.57
C GLU A 132 1.85 -9.67 1.29
N ALA A 133 2.99 -9.30 1.87
CA ALA A 133 3.71 -8.09 1.48
C ALA A 133 5.21 -8.37 1.44
N GLU A 134 5.90 -7.81 0.47
CA GLU A 134 7.36 -7.75 0.46
C GLU A 134 7.78 -6.29 0.31
N TYR A 135 8.75 -5.89 1.12
CA TYR A 135 9.34 -4.56 1.04
C TYR A 135 10.85 -4.61 0.89
N TRP A 136 11.37 -3.57 0.26
CA TRP A 136 12.78 -3.21 0.18
C TRP A 136 12.89 -1.79 0.71
N ASP A 137 13.54 -1.60 1.84
CA ASP A 137 13.63 -0.30 2.51
C ASP A 137 15.08 0.04 2.81
N ALA A 138 15.62 1.00 2.06
CA ALA A 138 16.95 1.55 2.29
C ALA A 138 16.92 2.89 3.05
N SER A 139 15.76 3.37 3.51
CA SER A 139 15.64 4.66 4.23
C SER A 139 16.48 4.70 5.51
N ALA A 140 16.42 3.65 6.34
CA ALA A 140 17.28 3.51 7.51
C ALA A 140 18.77 3.44 7.14
N SER A 141 19.09 2.92 5.95
CA SER A 141 20.45 2.90 5.42
C SER A 141 20.94 4.30 5.04
N ILE A 142 20.07 5.25 4.65
CA ILE A 142 20.47 6.62 4.29
C ILE A 142 20.92 7.39 5.54
N MET A 143 20.17 7.32 6.64
CA MET A 143 20.62 7.91 7.91
C MET A 143 21.87 7.21 8.45
N LYS A 144 21.94 5.88 8.37
CA LYS A 144 23.14 5.12 8.72
C LYS A 144 24.31 5.40 7.79
N LYS A 145 24.09 5.70 6.50
CA LYS A 145 25.11 6.14 5.53
C LYS A 145 25.68 7.49 5.93
N LEU A 146 24.85 8.44 6.38
CA LEU A 146 25.31 9.76 6.83
C LEU A 146 26.17 9.66 8.10
N TYR A 147 25.71 8.89 9.10
CA TYR A 147 26.49 8.59 10.31
C TYR A 147 27.72 7.72 10.02
N GLY A 148 27.55 6.75 9.13
CA GLY A 148 28.54 5.79 8.70
C GLY A 148 29.63 6.43 7.84
N LEU A 149 29.36 7.48 7.06
CA LEU A 149 30.40 8.21 6.33
C LEU A 149 31.35 8.92 7.30
N ALA A 150 30.80 9.53 8.34
CA ALA A 150 31.56 10.17 9.41
C ALA A 150 32.35 9.14 10.25
N LYS A 151 31.82 7.93 10.41
CA LYS A 151 32.47 6.86 11.18
C LYS A 151 33.42 6.01 10.35
N ALA A 152 33.16 5.76 9.06
CA ALA A 152 33.95 4.93 8.17
C ALA A 152 35.24 5.63 7.73
N THR A 153 35.22 6.96 7.64
CA THR A 153 36.46 7.77 7.55
C THR A 153 37.37 7.59 8.79
N ILE A 154 36.83 7.10 9.91
CA ILE A 154 37.56 6.90 11.18
C ILE A 154 37.82 5.39 11.46
N LEU A 155 36.89 4.48 11.12
CA LEU A 155 36.88 3.06 11.52
C LEU A 155 36.92 2.05 10.36
N GLY A 156 36.81 2.46 9.09
CA GLY A 156 36.91 1.54 7.93
C GLY A 156 35.82 0.47 7.80
N ASP A 157 34.70 0.59 8.53
CA ASP A 157 33.61 -0.39 8.52
C ASP A 157 32.51 -0.02 7.52
N HIS A 158 32.38 -0.81 6.45
CA HIS A 158 31.41 -0.64 5.37
C HIS A 158 30.17 -1.55 5.50
N SER A 159 30.03 -2.31 6.59
CA SER A 159 28.97 -3.32 6.76
C SER A 159 27.56 -2.74 6.99
N SER A 160 27.43 -1.45 7.30
CA SER A 160 26.16 -0.81 7.73
C SER A 160 25.31 -0.18 6.60
N LEU A 161 25.66 -0.44 5.33
CA LEU A 161 25.12 0.27 4.17
C LEU A 161 23.99 -0.46 3.40
N ALA A 162 23.72 -1.73 3.73
CA ALA A 162 22.68 -2.51 3.06
C ALA A 162 21.27 -2.14 3.55
N GLY A 163 20.33 -2.00 2.61
CA GLY A 163 18.91 -1.82 2.92
C GLY A 163 18.29 -3.09 3.52
N GLU A 164 17.12 -2.96 4.11
CA GLU A 164 16.33 -4.07 4.63
C GLU A 164 15.45 -4.66 3.51
N ASN A 165 15.39 -5.98 3.38
CA ASN A 165 14.39 -6.68 2.57
C ASN A 165 13.72 -7.74 3.43
N LYS A 166 12.39 -7.72 3.45
CA LYS A 166 11.60 -8.67 4.24
C LYS A 166 10.29 -9.00 3.53
N LYS A 167 9.97 -10.29 3.50
CA LYS A 167 8.67 -10.83 3.09
C LYS A 167 7.83 -11.14 4.32
N LEU A 168 6.56 -10.73 4.27
CA LEU A 168 5.55 -10.83 5.31
C LEU A 168 4.41 -11.73 4.81
N ILE A 169 3.97 -12.67 5.65
CA ILE A 169 2.81 -13.52 5.40
C ILE A 169 1.80 -13.21 6.51
N LEU A 170 0.63 -12.68 6.12
CA LEU A 170 -0.33 -12.07 7.04
C LEU A 170 -1.64 -12.86 7.15
N THR A 171 -1.79 -13.93 6.36
CA THR A 171 -2.90 -14.89 6.35
C THR A 171 -2.41 -16.33 6.48
#